data_AF-A0A653DDP4-F1
#
_entry.id   AF-A0A653DDP4-F1
#
_cell.length_a   1.000
_cell.length_b   1.000
_cell.length_c   1.000
_cell.angle_alpha   90.00
_cell.angle_beta   90.00
_cell.angle_gamma   90.00
#
_symmetry.space_group_name_H-M   'P 1'
#
loop_
_entity.id
_entity.type
_entity.pdbx_description
1 polymer ?
#
loop_
_entity_poly.entity_id
_entity_poly.type
_entity_poly.pdbx_seq_one_letter_code
_entity_poly.pdbx_strand_id
1 'polypeptide(L)'
;MTIPTNYVLRFLNFNSEHHFQHKLNTINNLKHRATQLSHPSFHQKNLQNVKTYLLKNNYPVKLVDKLLRKPIGSINKEEQQTLKKYYKIPYSNNLS
;
A
#
# COMPACT_ATOMS: atom_id res chain seq x y z
N MET A 1 -30.50 4.63 -17.82
CA MET A 1 -29.24 3.89 -18.04
C MET A 1 -28.12 4.64 -17.29
N THR A 2 -27.98 4.41 -16.00
CA THR A 2 -26.98 5.09 -15.16
C THR A 2 -25.63 4.42 -15.37
N ILE A 3 -24.68 5.12 -15.98
CA ILE A 3 -23.28 4.68 -16.06
C ILE A 3 -22.78 4.57 -14.61
N PRO A 4 -22.38 3.38 -14.12
CA PRO A 4 -21.78 3.30 -12.80
C PRO A 4 -20.44 4.04 -12.87
N THR A 5 -20.23 4.99 -11.96
CA THR A 5 -18.95 5.68 -11.77
C THR A 5 -17.89 4.67 -11.30
N ASN A 6 -17.36 3.93 -12.27
CA ASN A 6 -16.48 2.77 -12.18
C ASN A 6 -15.03 3.20 -11.84
N TYR A 7 -14.86 4.04 -10.83
CA TYR A 7 -13.53 4.37 -10.31
C TYR A 7 -13.18 3.55 -9.05
N VAL A 8 -14.17 2.91 -8.42
CA VAL A 8 -14.02 2.06 -7.22
C VAL A 8 -13.77 0.58 -7.59
N LEU A 9 -13.70 0.26 -8.89
CA LEU A 9 -14.02 -1.07 -9.42
C LEU A 9 -12.85 -1.85 -10.06
N ARG A 10 -11.58 -1.66 -9.65
CA ARG A 10 -10.54 -2.67 -9.97
C ARG A 10 -9.35 -2.70 -9.02
N PHE A 11 -9.59 -2.93 -7.73
CA PHE A 11 -8.51 -3.46 -6.91
C PHE A 11 -8.21 -4.89 -7.34
N LEU A 12 -6.93 -5.28 -7.22
CA LEU A 12 -6.46 -6.60 -7.58
C LEU A 12 -7.18 -7.67 -6.74
N ASN A 13 -7.97 -8.56 -7.35
CA ASN A 13 -8.61 -9.65 -6.62
C ASN A 13 -7.55 -10.61 -6.07
N PHE A 14 -7.71 -11.06 -4.82
CA PHE A 14 -6.75 -11.96 -4.18
C PHE A 14 -6.59 -13.30 -4.89
N ASN A 15 -7.63 -13.80 -5.56
CA ASN A 15 -7.62 -15.08 -6.27
C ASN A 15 -7.07 -14.99 -7.70
N SER A 16 -6.72 -13.79 -8.17
CA SER A 16 -6.11 -13.63 -9.50
C SER A 16 -4.68 -14.21 -9.54
N GLU A 17 -4.22 -14.61 -10.72
CA GLU A 17 -2.89 -15.22 -10.97
C GLU A 17 -1.71 -14.22 -10.92
N HIS A 18 -1.84 -13.18 -10.10
CA HIS A 18 -0.75 -12.23 -9.90
C HIS A 18 0.13 -12.65 -8.73
N HIS A 19 1.41 -12.29 -8.79
CA HIS A 19 2.35 -12.53 -7.69
C HIS A 19 1.82 -11.97 -6.37
N PHE A 20 2.05 -12.71 -5.29
CA PHE A 20 1.60 -12.35 -3.94
C PHE A 20 2.09 -10.96 -3.52
N GLN A 21 3.29 -10.56 -3.97
CA GLN A 21 3.84 -9.24 -3.69
C GLN A 21 2.97 -8.10 -4.25
N HIS A 22 2.35 -8.25 -5.42
CA HIS A 22 1.43 -7.23 -5.96
C HIS A 22 0.16 -7.10 -5.12
N LYS A 23 -0.34 -8.22 -4.57
CA LYS A 23 -1.47 -8.25 -3.65
C LYS A 23 -1.13 -7.53 -2.34
N LEU A 24 0.06 -7.78 -1.78
CA LEU A 24 0.55 -7.05 -0.61
C LEU A 24 0.71 -5.55 -0.87
N ASN A 25 1.32 -5.19 -2.00
CA ASN A 25 1.51 -3.79 -2.39
C ASN A 25 0.19 -3.06 -2.58
N THR A 26 -0.85 -3.74 -3.08
CA THR A 26 -2.19 -3.17 -3.20
C THR A 26 -2.73 -2.73 -1.84
N ILE A 27 -2.59 -3.56 -0.80
CA ILE A 27 -3.00 -3.23 0.56
C ILE A 27 -2.20 -2.06 1.12
N ASN A 28 -0.86 -2.11 0.97
CA ASN A 28 0.03 -1.07 1.48
C ASN A 28 -0.25 0.29 0.83
N ASN A 29 -0.47 0.32 -0.48
CA ASN A 29 -0.80 1.54 -1.21
C ASN A 29 -2.14 2.12 -0.77
N LEU A 30 -3.17 1.28 -0.58
CA LEU A 30 -4.49 1.76 -0.14
C LEU A 30 -4.43 2.36 1.25
N LYS A 31 -3.74 1.69 2.16
CA LYS A 31 -3.51 2.17 3.51
C LYS A 31 -2.73 3.48 3.51
N HIS A 32 -1.63 3.55 2.76
CA HIS A 32 -0.81 4.75 2.63
C HIS A 32 -1.63 5.94 2.16
N ARG A 33 -2.49 5.75 1.15
CA ARG A 33 -3.44 6.79 0.70
C ARG A 33 -4.41 7.19 1.81
N ALA A 34 -4.97 6.21 2.53
CA ALA A 34 -5.90 6.47 3.63
C ALA A 34 -5.26 7.25 4.80
N THR A 35 -3.98 7.07 5.09
CA THR A 35 -3.33 7.68 6.26
C THR A 35 -2.45 8.89 5.95
N GLN A 36 -1.78 8.92 4.79
CA GLN A 36 -0.84 10.01 4.46
C GLN A 36 -1.43 11.07 3.53
N LEU A 37 -2.34 10.68 2.64
CA LEU A 37 -2.90 11.61 1.65
C LEU A 37 -4.26 12.19 2.07
N SER A 38 -4.82 11.74 3.20
CA SER A 38 -6.11 12.23 3.68
C SER A 38 -5.97 13.01 4.98
N HIS A 39 -6.93 13.88 5.27
CA HIS A 39 -6.95 14.66 6.51
C HIS A 39 -7.20 13.74 7.73
N PRO A 40 -6.56 13.98 8.90
CA PRO A 40 -6.66 13.10 10.08
C PRO A 40 -8.08 12.73 10.50
N SER A 41 -9.04 13.64 10.36
CA SER A 41 -10.45 13.40 10.66
C SER A 41 -11.08 12.27 9.82
N PHE A 42 -10.54 11.98 8.64
CA PHE A 42 -11.05 10.93 7.74
C PHE A 42 -10.23 9.64 7.80
N HIS A 43 -9.12 9.59 8.52
CA HIS A 43 -8.23 8.43 8.55
C HIS A 43 -8.97 7.16 8.98
N GLN A 44 -9.73 7.23 10.07
CA GLN A 44 -10.48 6.08 10.58
C GLN A 44 -11.54 5.61 9.59
N LYS A 45 -12.32 6.53 9.02
CA LYS A 45 -13.35 6.22 8.02
C LYS A 45 -12.73 5.60 6.76
N ASN A 46 -11.62 6.16 6.29
CA ASN A 46 -10.91 5.69 5.11
C ASN A 46 -10.30 4.30 5.32
N LEU A 47 -9.72 4.04 6.50
CA LEU A 47 -9.20 2.71 6.84
C LEU A 47 -10.31 1.65 6.91
N GLN A 48 -11.48 1.99 7.45
CA GLN A 48 -12.64 1.10 7.44
C GLN A 48 -13.10 0.80 6.02
N ASN A 49 -13.19 1.82 5.15
CA ASN A 49 -13.52 1.63 3.74
C ASN A 49 -12.47 0.76 3.02
N VAL A 50 -11.18 0.95 3.28
CA VAL A 50 -10.12 0.09 2.71
C VAL A 50 -10.32 -1.36 3.14
N LYS A 51 -10.62 -1.61 4.41
CA LYS A 51 -10.90 -2.97 4.90
C LYS A 51 -12.10 -3.58 4.17
N THR A 52 -13.22 -2.86 4.05
CA THR A 52 -14.41 -3.39 3.35
C THR A 52 -14.12 -3.68 1.87
N TYR A 53 -13.36 -2.82 1.18
CA TYR A 53 -12.99 -3.03 -0.21
C TYR A 53 -12.06 -4.25 -0.40
N LEU A 54 -11.09 -4.45 0.49
CA LEU A 54 -10.20 -5.60 0.43
C LEU A 54 -10.96 -6.91 0.68
N LEU A 55 -11.86 -6.94 1.67
CA LEU A 55 -12.69 -8.12 1.93
C LEU A 55 -13.60 -8.45 0.74
N LYS A 56 -14.18 -7.44 0.09
CA LYS A 56 -14.96 -7.62 -1.15
C LYS A 56 -14.12 -8.21 -2.31
N ASN A 57 -12.80 -8.05 -2.28
CA ASN A 57 -11.86 -8.59 -3.27
C ASN A 57 -11.18 -9.90 -2.83
N ASN A 58 -11.83 -10.65 -1.92
CA ASN A 58 -11.39 -11.95 -1.42
C ASN A 58 -10.06 -11.95 -0.66
N TYR A 59 -9.63 -10.80 -0.13
CA TYR A 59 -8.43 -10.78 0.71
C TYR A 59 -8.70 -11.45 2.07
N PRO A 60 -7.79 -12.30 2.57
CA PRO A 60 -7.95 -12.93 3.88
C PRO A 60 -7.97 -11.90 5.01
N VAL A 61 -9.00 -11.97 5.88
CA VAL A 61 -9.21 -11.04 7.01
C VAL A 61 -7.95 -10.92 7.88
N LYS A 62 -7.33 -12.05 8.24
CA LYS A 62 -6.12 -12.09 9.08
C LYS A 62 -4.96 -11.30 8.45
N LEU A 63 -4.82 -11.37 7.13
CA LEU A 63 -3.76 -10.69 6.39
C LEU A 63 -4.02 -9.19 6.30
N VAL A 64 -5.26 -8.79 5.99
CA VAL A 64 -5.68 -7.38 5.95
C VAL A 64 -5.45 -6.73 7.32
N ASP A 65 -5.93 -7.35 8.38
CA ASP A 65 -5.81 -6.84 9.74
C ASP A 65 -4.35 -6.73 10.20
N LYS A 66 -3.51 -7.71 9.86
CA LYS A 66 -2.06 -7.66 10.14
C LYS A 66 -1.40 -6.46 9.45
N LEU A 67 -1.71 -6.24 8.18
CA LEU A 67 -1.09 -5.19 7.37
C LEU A 67 -1.61 -3.80 7.70
N LEU A 68 -2.90 -3.65 8.03
CA LEU A 68 -3.48 -2.36 8.44
C LEU A 68 -2.91 -1.90 9.78
N ARG A 69 -2.70 -2.81 10.74
CA ARG A 69 -2.12 -2.48 12.07
C ARG A 69 -0.64 -2.09 12.04
N LYS A 70 0.12 -2.53 11.03
CA LYS A 70 1.55 -2.21 10.91
C LYS A 70 1.75 -0.68 10.83
N PRO A 71 2.67 0.00 11.51
CA PRO A 71 2.85 1.45 11.29
C PRO A 71 3.47 1.72 9.90
N ILE A 72 3.03 2.77 9.21
CA ILE A 72 3.68 3.21 7.96
C ILE A 72 5.12 3.62 8.30
N GLY A 73 6.11 3.07 7.60
CA GLY A 73 7.54 3.32 7.87
C GLY A 73 8.26 2.21 8.65
N SER A 74 7.58 1.13 9.05
CA SER A 74 8.25 -0.09 9.52
C SER A 74 8.77 -0.91 8.34
N ILE A 75 9.68 -0.30 7.58
CA ILE A 75 10.49 -0.94 6.54
C ILE A 75 11.43 -1.92 7.27
N ASN A 76 11.54 -3.15 6.76
CA ASN A 76 12.46 -4.13 7.35
C ASN A 76 13.87 -3.54 7.33
N LYS A 77 14.65 -3.70 8.40
CA LYS A 77 16.03 -3.15 8.49
C LYS A 77 16.89 -3.57 7.29
N GLU A 78 16.61 -4.74 6.73
CA GLU A 78 17.23 -5.30 5.53
C GLU A 78 16.97 -4.45 4.27
N GLU A 79 15.74 -3.99 4.03
CA GLU A 79 15.40 -3.10 2.90
C GLU A 79 15.99 -1.70 3.07
N GLN A 80 16.10 -1.20 4.30
CA GLN A 80 16.81 0.06 4.56
C GLN A 80 18.30 -0.06 4.26
N GLN A 81 18.89 -1.23 4.50
CA GLN A 81 20.30 -1.48 4.26
C GLN A 81 20.61 -1.63 2.77
N THR A 82 19.71 -2.24 2.00
CA THR A 82 19.80 -2.25 0.53
C THR A 82 19.61 -0.85 -0.04
N LEU A 83 18.60 -0.08 0.39
CA LEU A 83 18.41 1.31 -0.06
C LEU A 83 19.65 2.18 0.20
N LYS A 84 20.22 2.13 1.42
CA LYS A 84 21.46 2.86 1.75
C LYS A 84 22.66 2.48 0.86
N LYS A 85 22.73 1.23 0.39
CA LYS A 85 23.75 0.76 -0.58
C LYS A 85 23.57 1.40 -1.95
N TYR A 86 22.33 1.62 -2.39
CA TYR A 86 22.00 2.18 -3.70
C TYR A 86 21.92 3.72 -3.74
N TYR A 87 21.79 4.39 -2.59
CA TYR A 87 21.85 5.87 -2.50
C TYR A 87 23.26 6.47 -2.64
N LYS A 88 24.31 5.66 -2.86
CA LYS A 88 25.62 6.19 -3.30
C LYS A 88 25.51 6.65 -4.75
N ILE A 89 25.15 7.91 -4.95
CA ILE A 89 25.19 8.54 -6.27
C ILE A 89 26.67 8.64 -6.69
N PRO A 90 27.05 8.20 -7.90
CA PRO A 90 28.43 8.13 -8.34
C PRO A 90 28.95 9.47 -8.87
N TYR A 91 28.53 10.60 -8.30
CA TYR A 91 29.11 11.88 -8.71
C TYR A 91 30.43 12.07 -7.96
N SER A 92 31.50 11.91 -8.74
CA SER A 92 32.90 12.02 -8.38
C SER A 92 33.25 13.35 -7.73
N ASN A 93 34.15 13.26 -6.76
CA ASN A 93 34.67 14.29 -5.86
C ASN A 93 35.48 15.44 -6.52
N ASN A 94 35.14 15.92 -7.72
CA ASN A 94 35.86 17.04 -8.35
C ASN A 94 34.90 18.01 -9.05
N LEU A 95 34.35 18.96 -8.30
CA LEU A 95 33.99 20.27 -8.81
C LEU A 95 35.12 21.20 -8.35
N SER A 96 36.03 21.52 -9.27
CA SER A 96 37.00 22.61 -9.12
C SER A 96 36.32 23.96 -9.19
#